data_AF-A0A1S3W247-F1
#
_entry.id   AF-A0A1S3W247-F1
#
_cell.length_a   1.000
_cell.length_b   1.000
_cell.length_c   1.000
_cell.angle_alpha   90.00
_cell.angle_beta   90.00
_cell.angle_gamma   90.00
#
_symmetry.space_group_name_H-M   'P 1'
#
loop_
_entity.id
_entity.type
_entity.pdbx_description
1 polymer ?
#
loop_
_entity_poly.entity_id
_entity_poly.type
_entity_poly.pdbx_seq_one_letter_code
_entity_poly.pdbx_strand_id
1 'polypeptide(L)'
;MSEEVTYADLKFPDSLKTENIEAFENFEIKETPVTSDVSHHRVLALTVLCSLLLIGLGILGSMFYVTSKKQMEKLDELQNVNEELQGNLSQLLMDNMNNSMKINNLSHTLQEITTKFCHELYRKNKDHKCKPCPEKWLWHENSCYLLTTTMKSWQESKMECSAQNASLLKINNKSISNYIKSKKLYNFWLGLSPRYSSMSDKNLDSLIDSPDWNINKTNKSNDKLYCGYLYGYNVYYSHCKTEIYSICMQLAGPVKIANTLSEVPDERA
;
A
#
# COMPACT_ATOMS: atom_id res chain seq x y z
N MET A 1 -3.66 -33.14 -37.79
CA MET A 1 -4.11 -34.47 -37.29
C MET A 1 -5.61 -34.40 -37.24
N SER A 2 -6.30 -35.36 -37.85
CA SER A 2 -7.76 -35.37 -37.94
C SER A 2 -8.38 -36.06 -36.73
N GLU A 3 -9.70 -35.87 -36.57
CA GLU A 3 -10.72 -36.69 -35.87
C GLU A 3 -11.77 -35.69 -35.34
N GLU A 4 -12.79 -35.33 -36.12
CA GLU A 4 -13.96 -36.14 -36.55
C GLU A 4 -15.04 -36.21 -35.46
N VAL A 5 -16.28 -35.87 -35.84
CA VAL A 5 -17.42 -35.65 -34.94
C VAL A 5 -18.49 -36.67 -35.25
N THR A 6 -18.90 -37.47 -34.26
CA THR A 6 -19.93 -38.51 -34.45
C THR A 6 -21.01 -38.44 -33.37
N TYR A 7 -22.27 -38.54 -33.80
CA TYR A 7 -23.51 -38.38 -33.02
C TYR A 7 -24.10 -39.72 -32.52
N ALA A 8 -24.95 -39.64 -31.48
CA ALA A 8 -26.33 -40.19 -31.46
C ALA A 8 -27.04 -39.65 -30.18
N ASP A 9 -28.27 -39.12 -30.16
CA ASP A 9 -29.55 -39.30 -30.88
C ASP A 9 -30.53 -40.30 -30.20
N LEU A 10 -31.79 -39.85 -30.07
CA LEU A 10 -33.04 -40.45 -29.51
C LEU A 10 -33.99 -39.26 -29.23
N LYS A 11 -35.08 -38.94 -29.96
CA LYS A 11 -36.12 -39.74 -30.65
C LYS A 11 -37.00 -40.46 -29.62
N PHE A 12 -38.34 -40.40 -29.62
CA PHE A 12 -39.38 -40.49 -30.67
C PHE A 12 -40.68 -39.78 -30.19
N PRO A 13 -41.81 -39.76 -30.94
CA PRO A 13 -42.02 -40.06 -32.37
C PRO A 13 -42.33 -38.72 -33.11
N ASP A 14 -43.27 -38.46 -34.04
CA ASP A 14 -44.25 -39.19 -34.88
C ASP A 14 -44.59 -38.24 -36.08
N SER A 15 -45.51 -38.55 -37.00
CA SER A 15 -45.41 -39.51 -38.10
C SER A 15 -46.56 -39.28 -39.10
N LEU A 16 -46.21 -39.03 -40.37
CA LEU A 16 -47.00 -39.28 -41.58
C LEU A 16 -48.54 -39.10 -41.53
N LYS A 17 -49.03 -38.03 -42.18
CA LYS A 17 -49.51 -38.22 -43.58
C LYS A 17 -49.64 -36.93 -44.38
N THR A 18 -49.16 -37.00 -45.61
CA THR A 18 -49.52 -36.10 -46.72
C THR A 18 -50.99 -36.31 -47.08
N GLU A 19 -51.76 -35.24 -47.26
CA GLU A 19 -53.04 -35.32 -47.97
C GLU A 19 -52.77 -35.60 -49.45
N ASN A 20 -53.29 -36.72 -49.95
CA ASN A 20 -53.48 -36.98 -51.37
C ASN A 20 -54.57 -38.04 -51.53
N ILE A 21 -55.81 -37.57 -51.65
CA ILE A 21 -56.88 -38.29 -52.33
C ILE A 21 -57.27 -37.38 -53.49
N GLU A 22 -57.04 -37.85 -54.71
CA GLU A 22 -57.42 -37.13 -55.92
C GLU A 22 -58.93 -37.23 -56.15
N ALA A 23 -59.46 -36.26 -56.90
CA ALA A 23 -60.77 -36.31 -57.55
C ALA A 23 -62.00 -36.23 -56.60
N PHE A 24 -63.20 -35.90 -57.08
CA PHE A 24 -63.64 -35.74 -58.47
C PHE A 24 -64.19 -34.34 -58.78
N GLU A 25 -64.36 -34.10 -60.08
CA GLU A 25 -65.15 -33.02 -60.66
C GLU A 25 -66.53 -32.90 -60.00
N ASN A 26 -67.06 -31.67 -59.93
CA ASN A 26 -68.46 -31.26 -60.14
C ASN A 26 -68.68 -29.87 -59.52
N PHE A 27 -69.53 -28.98 -60.04
CA PHE A 27 -70.14 -28.83 -61.37
C PHE A 27 -70.66 -27.37 -61.42
N GLU A 28 -70.89 -26.80 -62.59
CA GLU A 28 -71.36 -25.42 -62.70
C GLU A 28 -72.83 -25.27 -62.24
N ILE A 29 -73.03 -24.51 -61.16
CA ILE A 29 -74.25 -23.76 -60.77
C ILE A 29 -75.59 -24.54 -60.78
N LYS A 30 -76.18 -24.73 -59.58
CA LYS A 30 -77.58 -24.30 -59.39
C LYS A 30 -77.94 -23.86 -57.97
N GLU A 31 -79.05 -23.14 -57.90
CA GLU A 31 -79.31 -22.05 -56.95
C GLU A 31 -79.86 -22.49 -55.57
N THR A 32 -79.94 -21.50 -54.67
CA THR A 32 -80.44 -21.59 -53.29
C THR A 32 -81.91 -22.02 -53.17
N PRO A 33 -82.38 -22.35 -51.95
CA PRO A 33 -83.19 -21.32 -51.29
C PRO A 33 -83.00 -21.15 -49.77
N VAL A 34 -82.76 -19.89 -49.36
CA VAL A 34 -83.46 -19.17 -48.27
C VAL A 34 -83.20 -19.58 -46.79
N THR A 35 -83.27 -18.56 -45.91
CA THR A 35 -83.34 -18.62 -44.42
C THR A 35 -82.13 -19.13 -43.63
N SER A 36 -81.15 -18.24 -43.43
CA SER A 36 -81.05 -17.58 -42.11
C SER A 36 -80.33 -16.23 -42.20
N ASP A 37 -81.13 -15.16 -42.37
CA ASP A 37 -80.68 -13.76 -42.40
C ASP A 37 -79.81 -13.38 -41.18
N VAL A 38 -80.20 -13.93 -40.02
CA VAL A 38 -79.50 -13.84 -38.73
C VAL A 38 -78.06 -14.38 -38.77
N SER A 39 -77.73 -15.29 -39.68
CA SER A 39 -76.40 -15.92 -39.76
C SER A 39 -75.35 -14.99 -40.39
N HIS A 40 -75.63 -14.43 -41.57
CA HIS A 40 -74.72 -13.51 -42.25
C HIS A 40 -74.45 -12.25 -41.41
N HIS A 41 -75.48 -11.69 -40.77
CA HIS A 41 -75.31 -10.55 -39.86
C HIS A 41 -74.43 -10.86 -38.64
N ARG A 42 -74.48 -12.10 -38.09
CA ARG A 42 -73.58 -12.52 -37.00
C ARG A 42 -72.14 -12.67 -37.46
N VAL A 43 -71.90 -13.26 -38.63
CA VAL A 43 -70.55 -13.38 -39.20
C VAL A 43 -69.96 -12.00 -39.50
N LEU A 44 -70.74 -11.10 -40.11
CA LEU A 44 -70.33 -9.71 -40.39
C LEU A 44 -70.01 -8.92 -39.11
N ALA A 45 -70.82 -9.08 -38.06
CA ALA A 45 -70.56 -8.44 -36.77
C ALA A 45 -69.26 -8.97 -36.11
N LEU A 46 -68.99 -10.28 -36.21
CA LEU A 46 -67.78 -10.88 -35.69
C LEU A 46 -66.52 -10.44 -36.46
N THR A 47 -66.56 -10.36 -37.79
CA THR A 47 -65.40 -9.89 -38.57
C THR A 47 -65.10 -8.41 -38.33
N VAL A 48 -66.13 -7.56 -38.22
CA VAL A 48 -65.97 -6.15 -37.83
C VAL A 48 -65.39 -6.04 -36.41
N LEU A 49 -65.87 -6.82 -35.45
CA LEU A 49 -65.37 -6.81 -34.08
C LEU A 49 -63.91 -7.26 -33.99
N CYS A 50 -63.53 -8.33 -34.70
CA CYS A 50 -62.13 -8.76 -34.83
C CYS A 50 -61.25 -7.69 -35.49
N SER A 51 -61.74 -6.99 -36.52
CA SER A 51 -61.00 -5.90 -37.18
C SER A 51 -60.75 -4.73 -36.23
N LEU A 52 -61.76 -4.34 -35.44
CA LEU A 52 -61.63 -3.29 -34.42
C LEU A 52 -60.66 -3.69 -33.30
N LEU A 53 -60.67 -4.95 -32.87
CA LEU A 53 -59.72 -5.48 -31.89
C LEU A 53 -58.27 -5.47 -32.42
N LEU A 54 -58.05 -5.87 -33.68
CA LEU A 54 -56.73 -5.82 -34.32
C LEU A 54 -56.20 -4.39 -34.44
N ILE A 55 -57.06 -3.43 -34.80
CA ILE A 55 -56.70 -1.99 -34.84
C ILE A 55 -56.34 -1.49 -33.43
N GLY A 56 -57.13 -1.84 -32.41
CA GLY A 56 -56.85 -1.48 -31.02
C GLY A 56 -55.52 -2.05 -30.52
N LEU A 57 -55.22 -3.32 -30.80
CA LEU A 57 -53.95 -3.96 -30.49
C LEU A 57 -52.76 -3.32 -31.23
N GLY A 58 -52.94 -2.93 -32.50
CA GLY A 58 -51.92 -2.20 -33.26
C GLY A 58 -51.60 -0.83 -32.67
N ILE A 59 -52.62 -0.08 -32.23
CA ILE A 59 -52.44 1.22 -31.55
C ILE A 59 -51.73 1.03 -30.20
N LEU A 60 -52.16 0.06 -29.39
CA LEU A 60 -51.53 -0.26 -28.09
C LEU A 60 -50.07 -0.70 -28.26
N GLY A 61 -49.78 -1.57 -29.24
CA GLY A 61 -48.43 -2.02 -29.55
C GLY A 61 -47.52 -0.88 -30.03
N SER A 62 -48.04 0.03 -30.85
CA SER A 62 -47.32 1.24 -31.30
C SER A 62 -47.00 2.18 -30.13
N MET A 63 -47.99 2.47 -29.29
CA MET A 63 -47.81 3.30 -28.09
C MET A 63 -46.81 2.67 -27.10
N PHE A 64 -46.85 1.35 -26.93
CA PHE A 64 -45.89 0.62 -26.11
C PHE A 64 -44.48 0.67 -26.71
N TYR A 65 -44.31 0.40 -28.00
CA TYR A 65 -43.02 0.48 -28.70
C TYR A 65 -42.37 1.87 -28.59
N VAL A 66 -43.13 2.94 -28.87
CA VAL A 66 -42.63 4.32 -28.77
C VAL A 66 -42.22 4.66 -27.33
N THR A 67 -43.01 4.22 -26.34
CA THR A 67 -42.69 4.41 -24.91
C THR A 67 -41.43 3.64 -24.52
N SER A 68 -41.34 2.36 -24.86
CA SER A 68 -40.19 1.50 -24.56
C SER A 68 -38.90 2.00 -25.21
N LYS A 69 -38.94 2.42 -26.48
CA LYS A 69 -37.79 3.00 -27.18
C LYS A 69 -37.26 4.25 -26.44
N LYS A 70 -38.16 5.18 -26.07
CA LYS A 70 -37.77 6.39 -25.34
C LYS A 70 -37.23 6.13 -23.93
N GLN A 71 -37.68 5.06 -23.27
CA GLN A 71 -37.09 4.61 -22.00
C GLN A 71 -35.70 4.00 -22.20
N MET A 72 -35.47 3.26 -23.29
CA MET A 72 -34.15 2.71 -23.65
C MET A 72 -33.15 3.82 -23.99
N GLU A 73 -33.54 4.80 -24.81
CA GLU A 73 -32.70 5.97 -25.14
C GLU A 73 -32.26 6.71 -23.88
N LYS A 74 -33.18 6.96 -22.94
CA LYS A 74 -32.87 7.60 -21.66
C LYS A 74 -32.00 6.74 -20.73
N LEU A 75 -32.12 5.40 -20.80
CA LEU A 75 -31.30 4.49 -20.01
C LEU A 75 -29.84 4.48 -20.51
N ASP A 76 -29.65 4.52 -21.83
CA ASP A 76 -28.35 4.64 -22.50
C ASP A 76 -27.67 5.99 -22.18
N GLU A 77 -28.41 7.11 -22.29
CA GLU A 77 -27.97 8.44 -21.84
C GLU A 77 -27.49 8.42 -20.37
N LEU A 78 -28.28 7.83 -19.47
CA LEU A 78 -27.97 7.75 -18.05
C LEU A 78 -26.75 6.86 -17.76
N GLN A 79 -26.59 5.76 -18.49
CA GLN A 79 -25.43 4.88 -18.36
C GLN A 79 -24.15 5.59 -18.84
N ASN A 80 -24.17 6.23 -20.01
CA ASN A 80 -23.04 7.01 -20.52
C ASN A 80 -22.63 8.14 -19.55
N VAL A 81 -23.59 8.89 -18.99
CA VAL A 81 -23.31 9.94 -17.98
C VAL A 81 -22.69 9.35 -16.71
N ASN A 82 -23.12 8.16 -16.28
CA ASN A 82 -22.50 7.47 -15.14
C ASN A 82 -21.08 6.98 -15.46
N GLU A 83 -20.83 6.43 -16.65
CA GLU A 83 -19.49 6.00 -17.07
C GLU A 83 -18.52 7.19 -17.20
N GLU A 84 -18.97 8.31 -17.78
CA GLU A 84 -18.21 9.56 -17.83
C GLU A 84 -17.90 10.09 -16.42
N LEU A 85 -18.89 10.08 -15.51
CA LEU A 85 -18.70 10.51 -14.11
C LEU A 85 -17.72 9.60 -13.36
N GLN A 86 -17.75 8.28 -13.59
CA GLN A 86 -16.80 7.33 -13.00
C GLN A 86 -15.38 7.54 -13.56
N GLY A 87 -15.23 7.84 -14.85
CA GLY A 87 -13.95 8.21 -15.46
C GLY A 87 -13.38 9.51 -14.86
N ASN A 88 -14.19 10.57 -14.82
CA ASN A 88 -13.82 11.86 -14.24
C ASN A 88 -13.44 11.75 -12.75
N LEU A 89 -14.17 10.96 -11.96
CA LEU A 89 -13.84 10.69 -10.56
C LEU A 89 -12.51 9.91 -10.42
N SER A 90 -12.28 8.92 -11.28
CA SER A 90 -11.04 8.13 -11.27
C SER A 90 -9.82 8.99 -11.61
N GLN A 91 -9.93 9.88 -12.59
CA GLN A 91 -8.89 10.86 -12.94
C GLN A 91 -8.60 11.81 -11.77
N LEU A 92 -9.63 12.38 -11.15
CA LEU A 92 -9.49 13.26 -9.98
C LEU A 92 -8.81 12.55 -8.80
N LEU A 93 -9.08 11.26 -8.58
CA LEU A 93 -8.41 10.46 -7.55
C LEU A 93 -6.91 10.26 -7.88
N MET A 94 -6.57 9.94 -9.14
CA MET A 94 -5.17 9.83 -9.56
C MET A 94 -4.41 11.15 -9.42
N ASP A 95 -4.99 12.28 -9.84
CA ASP A 95 -4.34 13.59 -9.72
C ASP A 95 -4.16 14.02 -8.26
N ASN A 96 -5.13 13.73 -7.39
CA ASN A 96 -4.97 13.94 -5.94
C ASN A 96 -3.86 13.06 -5.33
N MET A 97 -3.75 11.78 -5.74
CA MET A 97 -2.63 10.92 -5.31
C MET A 97 -1.28 11.43 -5.83
N ASN A 98 -1.21 11.81 -7.10
CA ASN A 98 -0.01 12.37 -7.74
C ASN A 98 0.44 13.66 -7.03
N ASN A 99 -0.49 14.55 -6.71
CA ASN A 99 -0.20 15.79 -5.98
C ASN A 99 0.21 15.52 -4.52
N SER A 100 -0.40 14.54 -3.85
CA SER A 100 0.05 14.06 -2.54
C SER A 100 1.49 13.53 -2.58
N MET A 101 1.85 12.71 -3.58
CA MET A 101 3.22 12.25 -3.78
C MET A 101 4.21 13.41 -4.01
N LYS A 102 3.86 14.39 -4.84
CA LYS A 102 4.68 15.61 -5.05
C LYS A 102 4.90 16.38 -3.75
N ILE A 103 3.86 16.58 -2.94
CA ILE A 103 3.94 17.28 -1.65
C ILE A 103 4.85 16.53 -0.67
N ASN A 104 4.71 15.21 -0.58
CA ASN A 104 5.55 14.37 0.28
C ASN A 104 7.02 14.39 -0.15
N ASN A 105 7.29 14.31 -1.46
CA ASN A 105 8.64 14.41 -2.02
C ASN A 105 9.27 15.79 -1.74
N LEU A 106 8.53 16.88 -1.94
CA LEU A 106 8.98 18.24 -1.63
C LEU A 106 9.27 18.41 -0.13
N SER A 107 8.43 17.85 0.74
CA SER A 107 8.64 17.84 2.19
C SER A 107 9.95 17.10 2.56
N HIS A 108 10.21 15.94 1.95
CA HIS A 108 11.47 15.20 2.15
C HIS A 108 12.69 16.00 1.65
N THR A 109 12.60 16.60 0.46
CA THR A 109 13.69 17.44 -0.10
C THR A 109 13.99 18.65 0.79
N LEU A 110 12.96 19.34 1.30
CA LEU A 110 13.12 20.43 2.24
C LEU A 110 13.79 19.95 3.54
N GLN A 111 13.32 18.83 4.10
CA GLN A 111 13.89 18.25 5.32
C GLN A 111 15.36 17.85 5.14
N GLU A 112 15.75 17.29 3.99
CA GLU A 112 17.15 17.03 3.66
C GLU A 112 18.00 18.31 3.63
N ILE A 113 17.53 19.36 2.95
CA ILE A 113 18.25 20.64 2.80
C ILE A 113 18.41 21.31 4.18
N THR A 114 17.35 21.39 4.97
CA THR A 114 17.39 21.89 6.35
C THR A 114 18.35 21.08 7.22
N THR A 115 18.38 19.75 7.07
CA THR A 115 19.28 18.88 7.83
C THR A 115 20.74 19.10 7.44
N LYS A 116 21.06 19.19 6.14
CA LYS A 116 22.40 19.50 5.62
C LYS A 116 22.89 20.86 6.12
N PHE A 117 22.07 21.91 5.98
CA PHE A 117 22.40 23.27 6.42
C PHE A 117 22.61 23.35 7.94
N CYS A 118 21.73 22.75 8.75
CA CYS A 118 21.92 22.71 10.20
C CYS A 118 23.14 21.87 10.62
N HIS A 119 23.55 20.87 9.83
CA HIS A 119 24.79 20.15 10.07
C HIS A 119 26.02 21.05 9.86
N GLU A 120 26.00 21.95 8.88
CA GLU A 120 27.06 22.96 8.72
C GLU A 120 27.09 23.98 9.86
N LEU A 121 25.92 24.47 10.30
CA LEU A 121 25.82 25.38 11.44
C LEU A 121 26.35 24.71 12.70
N TYR A 122 25.91 23.48 13.01
CA TYR A 122 26.44 22.68 14.11
C TYR A 122 27.93 22.34 13.94
N ARG A 123 28.48 22.30 12.71
CA ARG A 123 29.92 22.11 12.46
C ARG A 123 30.73 23.36 12.81
N LYS A 124 30.19 24.56 12.52
CA LYS A 124 30.82 25.86 12.82
C LYS A 124 30.68 26.24 14.31
N ASN A 125 29.48 26.13 14.87
CA ASN A 125 29.16 26.44 16.27
C ASN A 125 28.50 25.22 16.93
N LYS A 126 29.11 24.66 17.98
CA LYS A 126 28.62 23.44 18.65
C LYS A 126 27.40 23.66 19.54
N ASP A 127 27.16 24.91 19.94
CA ASP A 127 26.04 25.31 20.79
C ASP A 127 24.84 25.81 19.98
N HIS A 128 24.97 25.86 18.65
CA HIS A 128 23.90 26.21 17.72
C HIS A 128 22.63 25.37 17.95
N LYS A 129 21.48 26.06 18.05
CA LYS A 129 20.20 25.46 18.47
C LYS A 129 19.60 24.51 17.43
N CYS A 130 20.01 24.62 16.16
CA CYS A 130 19.59 23.67 15.13
C CYS A 130 20.42 22.38 15.17
N LYS A 131 20.03 21.45 16.04
CA LYS A 131 20.48 20.06 16.03
C LYS A 131 19.29 19.13 16.32
N PRO A 132 19.20 17.95 15.67
CA PRO A 132 18.12 16.98 15.88
C PRO A 132 18.33 16.09 17.12
N CYS A 133 19.46 16.23 17.81
CA CYS A 133 19.83 15.44 18.98
C CYS A 133 19.53 16.18 20.30
N PRO A 134 19.21 15.46 21.40
CA PRO A 134 18.98 16.08 22.70
C PRO A 134 20.24 16.79 23.23
N GLU A 135 20.07 17.59 24.29
CA GLU A 135 21.19 18.27 24.96
C GLU A 135 22.23 17.25 25.45
N LYS A 136 23.52 17.59 25.33
CA LYS A 136 24.68 16.73 25.66
C LYS A 136 24.89 15.49 24.77
N TRP A 137 24.00 15.19 23.82
CA TRP A 137 24.23 14.18 22.78
C TRP A 137 25.08 14.75 21.63
N LEU A 138 26.05 13.97 21.16
CA LEU A 138 26.82 14.24 19.95
C LEU A 138 25.99 13.86 18.72
N TRP A 139 25.94 14.74 17.72
CA TRP A 139 25.30 14.46 16.43
C TRP A 139 26.34 14.01 15.39
N HIS A 140 26.03 12.90 14.69
CA HIS A 140 26.73 12.45 13.48
C HIS A 140 25.75 11.76 12.53
N GLU A 141 25.74 12.17 11.26
CA GLU A 141 24.80 11.69 10.23
C GLU A 141 23.34 11.66 10.74
N ASN A 142 22.68 10.50 10.69
CA ASN A 142 21.27 10.33 11.07
C ASN A 142 21.11 9.81 12.50
N SER A 143 22.14 9.97 13.35
CA SER A 143 22.22 9.37 14.68
C SER A 143 22.73 10.34 15.76
N CYS A 144 22.34 10.05 17.00
CA CYS A 144 22.74 10.76 18.19
C CYS A 144 23.47 9.81 19.14
N TYR A 145 24.55 10.30 19.77
CA TYR A 145 25.43 9.51 20.64
C TYR A 145 25.62 10.18 22.01
N LEU A 146 25.32 9.48 23.10
CA LEU A 146 25.59 9.92 24.47
C LEU A 146 26.71 9.08 25.07
N LEU A 147 27.74 9.74 25.60
CA LEU A 147 28.80 9.11 26.38
C LEU A 147 28.35 9.10 27.85
N THR A 148 28.35 7.94 28.51
CA THR A 148 28.04 7.88 29.94
C THR A 148 29.21 8.38 30.78
N THR A 149 28.90 9.15 31.83
CA THR A 149 29.90 9.73 32.76
C THR A 149 30.27 8.80 33.91
N THR A 150 29.64 7.63 34.00
CA THR A 150 29.87 6.60 35.01
C THR A 150 30.20 5.28 34.34
N MET A 151 31.12 4.53 34.93
CA MET A 151 31.38 3.13 34.55
C MET A 151 30.29 2.25 35.19
N LYS A 152 29.80 1.24 34.46
CA LYS A 152 28.74 0.32 34.90
C LYS A 152 28.94 -1.06 34.28
N SER A 153 28.24 -2.08 34.79
CA SER A 153 28.17 -3.38 34.10
C SER A 153 27.49 -3.24 32.74
N TRP A 154 27.76 -4.18 31.82
CA TRP A 154 27.17 -4.14 30.48
C TRP A 154 25.64 -4.14 30.50
N GLN A 155 25.04 -4.87 31.45
CA GLN A 155 23.59 -4.97 31.59
C GLN A 155 23.00 -3.66 32.14
N GLU A 156 23.67 -2.99 33.08
CA GLU A 156 23.23 -1.68 33.58
C GLU A 156 23.38 -0.60 32.52
N SER A 157 24.49 -0.56 31.78
CA SER A 157 24.66 0.32 30.62
C SER A 157 23.57 0.10 29.57
N LYS A 158 23.20 -1.15 29.29
CA LYS A 158 22.08 -1.49 28.39
C LYS A 158 20.75 -0.94 28.91
N MET A 159 20.48 -1.06 30.22
CA MET A 159 19.26 -0.54 30.85
C MET A 159 19.23 1.00 30.86
N GLU A 160 20.36 1.66 31.13
CA GLU A 160 20.49 3.12 31.08
C GLU A 160 20.23 3.68 29.68
N CYS A 161 20.82 3.09 28.63
CA CYS A 161 20.48 3.49 27.26
C CYS A 161 18.99 3.25 26.95
N SER A 162 18.44 2.11 27.39
CA SER A 162 17.03 1.77 27.15
C SER A 162 16.07 2.75 27.83
N ALA A 163 16.41 3.26 29.02
CA ALA A 163 15.64 4.30 29.73
C ALA A 163 15.63 5.66 29.01
N GLN A 164 16.57 5.89 28.09
CA GLN A 164 16.61 7.06 27.19
C GLN A 164 15.96 6.78 25.81
N ASN A 165 15.28 5.63 25.64
CA ASN A 165 14.81 5.10 24.34
C ASN A 165 15.95 4.85 23.32
N ALA A 166 17.16 4.63 23.81
CA ALA A 166 18.36 4.39 23.02
C ALA A 166 18.88 2.95 23.20
N SER A 167 19.86 2.59 22.37
CA SER A 167 20.56 1.30 22.42
C SER A 167 22.02 1.49 22.81
N LEU A 168 22.70 0.44 23.31
CA LEU A 168 24.17 0.46 23.36
C LEU A 168 24.74 0.55 21.93
N LEU A 169 25.81 1.34 21.78
CA LEU A 169 26.47 1.63 20.50
C LEU A 169 26.63 0.39 19.63
N LYS A 170 26.06 0.46 18.42
CA LYS A 170 26.27 -0.51 17.35
C LYS A 170 27.14 0.10 16.27
N ILE A 171 28.13 -0.67 15.81
CA ILE A 171 29.09 -0.24 14.78
C ILE A 171 28.85 -1.14 13.57
N ASN A 172 27.80 -0.76 12.83
CA ASN A 172 27.21 -1.51 11.72
C ASN A 172 27.48 -0.85 10.34
N ASN A 173 28.37 0.15 10.29
CA ASN A 173 28.82 0.77 9.05
C ASN A 173 30.19 1.45 9.25
N LYS A 174 30.86 1.77 8.14
CA LYS A 174 32.22 2.35 8.16
C LYS A 174 32.26 3.81 8.62
N SER A 175 31.16 4.57 8.46
CA SER A 175 31.11 5.97 8.90
C SER A 175 31.12 6.09 10.42
N ILE A 176 30.30 5.31 11.14
CA ILE A 176 30.35 5.32 12.61
C ILE A 176 31.69 4.79 13.15
N SER A 177 32.28 3.76 12.53
CA SER A 177 33.65 3.32 12.87
C SER A 177 34.67 4.46 12.73
N ASN A 178 34.65 5.18 11.60
CA ASN A 178 35.50 6.33 11.35
C ASN A 178 35.21 7.51 12.31
N TYR A 179 33.96 7.74 12.69
CA TYR A 179 33.58 8.78 13.65
C TYR A 179 34.15 8.48 15.03
N ILE A 180 33.94 7.28 15.56
CA ILE A 180 34.48 6.79 16.83
C ILE A 180 36.02 6.93 16.86
N LYS A 181 36.70 6.49 15.78
CA LYS A 181 38.15 6.68 15.60
C LYS A 181 38.56 8.16 15.62
N SER A 182 37.88 9.01 14.84
CA SER A 182 38.18 10.46 14.75
C SER A 182 37.99 11.21 16.06
N LYS A 183 37.02 10.78 16.88
CA LYS A 183 36.74 11.30 18.21
C LYS A 183 37.62 10.70 19.32
N LYS A 184 38.52 9.75 18.97
CA LYS A 184 39.36 8.99 19.90
C LYS A 184 38.55 8.35 21.03
N LEU A 185 37.38 7.79 20.69
CA LEU A 185 36.51 7.14 21.67
C LEU A 185 36.87 5.66 21.81
N TYR A 186 37.40 5.31 22.98
CA TYR A 186 37.81 3.96 23.39
C TYR A 186 37.47 3.74 24.87
N ASN A 187 37.50 2.49 25.32
CA ASN A 187 37.09 2.02 26.65
C ASN A 187 35.57 2.15 26.89
N PHE A 188 34.77 1.71 25.91
CA PHE A 188 33.31 1.74 25.95
C PHE A 188 32.68 0.37 25.65
N TRP A 189 31.64 0.00 26.40
CA TRP A 189 30.76 -1.13 26.08
C TRP A 189 30.07 -0.96 24.73
N LEU A 190 29.95 -2.07 23.99
CA LEU A 190 29.25 -2.16 22.70
C LEU A 190 27.97 -2.99 22.83
N GLY A 191 26.98 -2.73 21.97
CA GLY A 191 25.71 -3.45 21.89
C GLY A 191 25.79 -4.86 21.27
N LEU A 192 26.90 -5.58 21.49
CA LEU A 192 27.19 -6.93 20.98
C LEU A 192 26.57 -8.02 21.86
N SER A 193 26.23 -9.16 21.26
CA SER A 193 25.79 -10.37 21.97
C SER A 193 26.80 -10.82 23.03
N PRO A 194 26.38 -11.04 24.30
CA PRO A 194 27.21 -11.71 25.30
C PRO A 194 27.61 -13.13 24.85
N ARG A 195 28.83 -13.54 25.19
CA ARG A 195 29.45 -14.81 24.77
C ARG A 195 30.00 -15.59 25.95
N TYR A 196 30.14 -16.90 25.80
CA TYR A 196 30.74 -17.79 26.82
C TYR A 196 32.28 -17.85 26.79
N SER A 197 32.92 -17.09 25.90
CA SER A 197 34.38 -17.04 25.76
C SER A 197 34.85 -15.61 25.51
N SER A 198 35.99 -15.25 26.10
CA SER A 198 36.73 -14.02 25.84
C SER A 198 37.59 -14.08 24.58
N MET A 199 37.79 -15.29 24.02
CA MET A 199 38.84 -15.60 23.04
C MET A 199 38.47 -15.20 21.60
N SER A 200 38.24 -13.91 21.35
CA SER A 200 38.36 -13.31 20.02
C SER A 200 38.54 -11.80 20.13
N ASP A 201 39.77 -11.30 20.06
CA ASP A 201 39.99 -9.92 19.66
C ASP A 201 39.63 -9.78 18.17
N LYS A 202 38.95 -8.69 17.82
CA LYS A 202 38.55 -8.39 16.44
C LYS A 202 38.78 -6.93 16.13
N ASN A 203 39.30 -6.61 14.96
CA ASN A 203 39.34 -5.22 14.53
C ASN A 203 37.91 -4.66 14.39
N LEU A 204 37.72 -3.40 14.78
CA LEU A 204 36.42 -2.72 14.80
C LEU A 204 35.65 -2.82 13.47
N ASP A 205 36.36 -2.75 12.34
CA ASP A 205 35.73 -2.79 11.01
C ASP A 205 35.22 -4.19 10.64
N SER A 206 35.77 -5.27 11.23
CA SER A 206 35.34 -6.65 10.97
C SER A 206 34.05 -7.05 11.69
N LEU A 207 33.42 -6.11 12.41
CA LEU A 207 32.13 -6.29 13.08
C LEU A 207 30.97 -5.61 12.36
N ILE A 208 31.22 -4.85 11.28
CA ILE A 208 30.19 -4.09 10.55
C ILE A 208 29.01 -4.98 10.13
N ASP A 209 29.29 -6.16 9.60
CA ASP A 209 28.29 -7.15 9.16
C ASP A 209 28.09 -8.31 10.17
N SER A 210 28.51 -8.16 11.43
CA SER A 210 28.48 -9.29 12.38
C SER A 210 27.06 -9.63 12.86
N PRO A 211 26.64 -10.92 12.86
CA PRO A 211 25.39 -11.34 13.48
C PRO A 211 25.34 -11.12 15.00
N ASP A 212 26.48 -10.79 15.64
CA ASP A 212 26.54 -10.44 17.07
C ASP A 212 25.60 -9.28 17.46
N TRP A 213 25.25 -8.38 16.54
CA TRP A 213 24.36 -7.23 16.79
C TRP A 213 22.88 -7.60 16.97
N ASN A 214 22.48 -8.83 16.64
CA ASN A 214 21.08 -9.30 16.62
C ASN A 214 20.69 -10.01 17.92
N ILE A 215 20.66 -9.26 19.03
CA ILE A 215 20.39 -9.81 20.37
C ILE A 215 18.87 -9.97 20.63
N ASN A 216 18.34 -11.15 20.32
CA ASN A 216 17.12 -11.69 20.96
C ASN A 216 17.43 -12.79 22.00
N LYS A 217 18.69 -12.89 22.46
CA LYS A 217 19.07 -13.82 23.54
C LYS A 217 18.77 -13.22 24.92
N THR A 218 18.39 -14.11 25.84
CA THR A 218 17.67 -13.79 27.08
C THR A 218 18.48 -13.01 28.11
N ASN A 219 17.79 -12.23 28.94
CA ASN A 219 18.34 -11.37 30.00
C ASN A 219 18.98 -12.12 31.20
N LYS A 220 19.44 -13.36 31.02
CA LYS A 220 20.09 -14.13 32.10
C LYS A 220 21.55 -13.73 32.24
N SER A 221 21.80 -12.83 33.18
CA SER A 221 23.15 -12.47 33.64
C SER A 221 23.80 -13.67 34.34
N ASN A 222 24.45 -14.53 33.55
CA ASN A 222 25.32 -15.59 34.04
C ASN A 222 26.74 -15.04 34.19
N ASP A 223 27.36 -15.22 35.36
CA ASP A 223 28.73 -14.78 35.69
C ASP A 223 29.83 -15.26 34.71
N LYS A 224 29.54 -16.32 33.94
CA LYS A 224 30.41 -16.89 32.90
C LYS A 224 30.27 -16.21 31.52
N LEU A 225 29.53 -15.11 31.41
CA LEU A 225 29.38 -14.35 30.17
C LEU A 225 30.40 -13.21 30.08
N TYR A 226 30.98 -13.10 28.90
CA TYR A 226 31.83 -11.99 28.46
C TYR A 226 31.06 -11.11 27.47
N CYS A 227 31.17 -9.81 27.64
CA CYS A 227 30.54 -8.78 26.82
C CYS A 227 31.60 -8.04 26.02
N GLY A 228 31.23 -7.53 24.84
CA GLY A 228 32.16 -6.86 23.93
C GLY A 228 32.35 -5.39 24.26
N TYR A 229 33.60 -4.93 24.39
CA TYR A 229 33.97 -3.53 24.58
C TYR A 229 35.06 -3.10 23.60
N LEU A 230 35.09 -1.82 23.27
CA LEU A 230 36.11 -1.22 22.41
C LEU A 230 37.32 -0.78 23.25
N TYR A 231 38.53 -1.21 22.86
CA TYR A 231 39.80 -0.70 23.40
C TYR A 231 40.73 -0.34 22.24
N GLY A 232 41.19 0.92 22.19
CA GLY A 232 41.80 1.48 20.98
C GLY A 232 40.85 1.35 19.77
N TYR A 233 41.25 0.55 18.78
CA TYR A 233 40.47 0.27 17.57
C TYR A 233 40.13 -1.22 17.37
N ASN A 234 40.25 -2.01 18.44
CA ASN A 234 39.89 -3.43 18.46
C ASN A 234 38.81 -3.67 19.53
N VAL A 235 37.98 -4.68 19.29
CA VAL A 235 36.97 -5.14 20.24
C VAL A 235 37.51 -6.34 21.00
N TYR A 236 37.43 -6.24 22.32
CA TYR A 236 37.83 -7.25 23.28
C TYR A 236 36.62 -7.67 24.11
N TYR A 237 36.76 -8.77 24.86
CA TYR A 237 35.68 -9.35 25.63
C TYR A 237 36.07 -9.44 27.12
N SER A 238 35.37 -8.70 27.98
CA SER A 238 35.53 -8.73 29.44
C SER A 238 34.27 -9.30 30.10
N HIS A 239 34.34 -9.76 31.35
CA HIS A 239 33.17 -10.23 32.09
C HIS A 239 32.06 -9.17 32.05
N CYS A 240 30.81 -9.58 31.81
CA CYS A 240 29.69 -8.62 31.69
C CYS A 240 29.40 -7.82 32.98
N LYS A 241 29.96 -8.25 34.13
CA LYS A 241 29.92 -7.55 35.43
C LYS A 241 31.05 -6.50 35.61
N THR A 242 32.05 -6.43 34.74
CA THR A 242 33.10 -5.40 34.82
C THR A 242 32.48 -4.01 34.66
N GLU A 243 32.95 -3.03 35.43
CA GLU A 243 32.54 -1.64 35.24
C GLU A 243 33.35 -1.00 34.11
N ILE A 244 32.68 -0.60 33.03
CA ILE A 244 33.26 0.13 31.89
C ILE A 244 32.29 1.26 31.52
N TYR A 245 32.78 2.36 30.94
CA TYR A 245 31.91 3.37 30.34
C TYR A 245 31.08 2.79 29.18
N SER A 246 30.06 3.52 28.74
CA SER A 246 29.20 3.12 27.63
C SER A 246 28.90 4.30 26.70
N ILE A 247 28.58 3.98 25.45
CA ILE A 247 27.98 4.94 24.52
C ILE A 247 26.58 4.45 24.18
N CYS A 248 25.58 5.31 24.42
CA CYS A 248 24.22 5.10 23.95
C CYS A 248 24.05 5.71 22.55
N MET A 249 23.26 5.06 21.70
CA MET A 249 22.98 5.45 20.33
C MET A 249 21.48 5.35 20.04
N GLN A 250 20.94 6.41 19.46
CA GLN A 250 19.57 6.48 18.91
C GLN A 250 19.59 7.16 17.54
N LEU A 251 18.47 7.09 16.80
CA LEU A 251 18.29 7.88 15.59
C LEU A 251 18.12 9.38 15.94
N ALA A 252 18.53 10.23 15.01
CA ALA A 252 18.25 11.66 15.03
C ALA A 252 16.77 11.94 14.74
N GLY A 253 16.17 12.89 15.47
CA GLY A 253 14.81 13.35 15.16
C GLY A 253 14.75 14.23 13.90
N PRO A 254 13.55 14.62 13.45
CA PRO A 254 13.43 15.66 12.43
C PRO A 254 13.98 16.99 12.96
N VAL A 255 14.82 17.63 12.16
CA VAL A 255 15.33 18.98 12.42
C VAL A 255 14.16 19.98 12.42
N LYS A 256 14.05 20.81 13.46
CA LYS A 256 12.99 21.81 13.61
C LYS A 256 13.38 23.11 12.90
N ILE A 257 12.64 23.48 11.84
CA ILE A 257 12.91 24.64 10.99
C ILE A 257 13.00 25.97 11.79
N ALA A 258 12.21 26.13 12.85
CA ALA A 258 12.29 27.32 13.71
C ALA A 258 13.68 27.53 14.35
N ASN A 259 14.38 26.43 14.69
CA ASN A 259 15.73 26.49 15.26
C ASN A 259 16.78 26.85 14.19
N THR A 260 16.46 26.72 12.89
CA THR A 260 17.34 27.03 11.76
C THR A 260 17.50 28.53 11.52
N LEU A 261 16.51 29.34 11.92
CA LEU A 261 16.44 30.78 11.66
C LEU A 261 16.71 31.64 12.91
N SER A 262 17.14 31.02 14.02
CA SER A 262 17.28 31.68 15.32
C SER A 262 18.51 32.59 15.48
N GLU A 263 19.34 32.74 14.44
CA GLU A 263 20.60 33.51 14.45
C GLU A 263 20.74 34.39 13.19
N VAL A 264 19.69 35.16 12.86
CA VAL A 264 19.87 36.42 12.10
C VAL A 264 20.25 37.50 13.12
N PRO A 265 21.45 38.12 13.06
CA PRO A 265 21.78 39.25 13.91
C PRO A 265 20.87 40.44 13.60
N ASP A 266 20.38 41.13 14.63
CA ASP A 266 19.69 42.41 14.44
C ASP A 266 20.75 43.48 14.10
N GLU A 267 20.88 43.84 12.82
CA GLU A 267 21.75 44.93 12.35
C GLU A 267 21.15 46.29 12.76
N ARG A 268 21.20 46.57 14.07
CA ARG A 268 20.70 47.82 14.66
C ARG A 268 21.47 48.22 15.93
N ALA A 269 22.71 48.65 15.74
CA ALA A 269 23.54 49.35 16.72
C ALA A 269 24.24 50.52 16.02
#